data_AF-A0A6G3MKZ6-F1
#
_entry.id   AF-A0A6G3MKZ6-F1
#
_cell.length_a   1.000
_cell.length_b   1.000
_cell.length_c   1.000
_cell.angle_alpha   90.00
_cell.angle_beta   90.00
_cell.angle_gamma   90.00
#
_symmetry.space_group_name_H-M   'P 1'
#
loop_
_entity.id
_entity.type
_entity.pdbx_description
1 polymer ?
#
loop_
_entity_poly.entity_id
_entity_poly.type
_entity_poly.pdbx_seq_one_letter_code
_entity_poly.pdbx_strand_id
1 'polypeptide(L)'
;MWERIKLPVDYMESLKEIDKNLLYWPEFMIHKCKQRYTVIYQYLLRTKKIKLKQIKNLVTRNKKIDRREAKREEKALKGANIEKIIEKKLLEKLKDGQYDEIYNFDKDLF
;
A
#
# COMPACT_ATOMS: atom_id res chain seq x y z
N MET A 1 -43.31 -11.52 2.82
CA MET A 1 -42.66 -10.71 1.77
C MET A 1 -42.33 -9.34 2.35
N TRP A 2 -41.19 -8.71 2.05
CA TRP A 2 -40.79 -7.41 2.65
C TRP A 2 -40.91 -6.29 1.62
N GLU A 3 -41.48 -5.16 2.01
CA GLU A 3 -41.53 -3.93 1.19
C GLU A 3 -40.20 -3.18 1.28
N ARG A 4 -39.75 -2.58 0.16
CA ARG A 4 -38.51 -1.82 0.08
C ARG A 4 -38.80 -0.39 -0.37
N ILE A 5 -38.43 0.58 0.45
CA ILE A 5 -38.61 2.01 0.19
C ILE A 5 -37.23 2.64 -0.01
N LYS A 6 -37.07 3.45 -1.06
CA LYS A 6 -35.82 4.15 -1.35
C LYS A 6 -35.79 5.46 -0.56
N LEU A 7 -34.79 5.62 0.30
CA LEU A 7 -34.57 6.88 1.01
C LEU A 7 -33.82 7.89 0.12
N PRO A 8 -34.09 9.21 0.27
CA PRO A 8 -33.35 10.26 -0.42
C PRO A 8 -31.89 10.32 0.03
N VAL A 9 -31.08 11.09 -0.70
CA VAL A 9 -29.66 11.24 -0.38
C VAL A 9 -29.46 12.17 0.83
N ASP A 10 -30.33 13.16 0.98
CA ASP A 10 -30.28 14.07 2.12
C ASP A 10 -30.71 13.36 3.41
N TYR A 11 -29.95 13.64 4.47
CA TYR A 11 -30.14 13.00 5.77
C TYR A 11 -31.45 13.45 6.43
N MET A 12 -31.77 14.75 6.35
CA MET A 12 -32.95 15.30 7.01
C MET A 12 -34.23 14.88 6.29
N GLU A 13 -34.22 14.89 4.96
CA GLU A 13 -35.33 14.36 4.16
C GLU A 13 -35.56 12.87 4.43
N SER A 14 -34.50 12.08 4.58
CA SER A 14 -34.63 10.65 4.87
C SER A 14 -35.26 10.38 6.23
N LEU A 15 -34.95 11.19 7.26
CA LEU A 15 -35.58 11.07 8.57
C LEU A 15 -37.08 11.38 8.51
N LYS A 16 -37.47 12.42 7.75
CA LYS A 16 -38.88 12.76 7.54
C LYS A 16 -39.63 11.63 6.82
N GLU A 17 -39.00 11.01 5.83
CA GLU A 17 -39.58 9.88 5.10
C GLU A 17 -39.74 8.65 5.99
N ILE A 18 -38.80 8.39 6.91
CA ILE A 18 -38.93 7.34 7.93
C ILE A 18 -40.12 7.62 8.85
N ASP A 19 -40.29 8.87 9.31
CA ASP A 19 -41.42 9.27 10.15
C ASP A 19 -42.76 9.13 9.45
N LYS A 20 -42.83 9.53 8.18
CA LYS A 20 -44.03 9.42 7.36
C LYS A 20 -44.47 7.97 7.16
N ASN A 21 -43.52 7.08 6.82
CA ASN A 21 -43.83 5.68 6.55
C ASN A 21 -44.11 4.87 7.83
N LEU A 22 -43.57 5.30 8.98
CA LEU A 22 -43.78 4.65 10.27
C LEU A 22 -44.75 5.38 11.20
N LEU A 23 -45.62 6.25 10.67
CA LEU A 23 -46.50 7.13 11.47
C LEU A 23 -47.34 6.40 12.53
N TYR A 24 -47.87 5.22 12.20
CA TYR A 24 -48.74 4.44 13.09
C TYR A 24 -47.98 3.41 13.95
N TRP A 25 -46.65 3.40 13.88
CA TRP A 25 -45.83 2.46 14.65
C TRP A 25 -45.44 3.02 16.02
N PRO A 26 -45.06 2.15 16.97
CA PRO A 26 -44.58 2.61 18.27
C PRO A 26 -43.33 3.49 18.16
N GLU A 27 -43.26 4.55 18.97
CA GLU A 27 -42.18 5.54 18.93
C GLU A 27 -40.79 4.93 19.16
N PHE A 28 -40.69 3.91 20.02
CA PHE A 28 -39.42 3.19 20.24
C PHE A 28 -38.88 2.58 18.95
N MET A 29 -39.77 2.06 18.09
CA MET A 29 -39.39 1.40 16.85
C MET A 29 -38.93 2.43 15.82
N ILE A 30 -39.65 3.54 15.69
CA ILE A 30 -39.28 4.69 14.85
C ILE A 30 -37.89 5.19 15.25
N HIS A 31 -37.68 5.42 16.55
CA HIS A 31 -36.40 5.87 17.08
C HIS A 31 -35.27 4.87 16.76
N LYS A 32 -35.49 3.56 16.90
CA LYS A 32 -34.50 2.54 16.52
C LYS A 32 -34.20 2.53 15.02
N CYS A 33 -35.22 2.72 14.17
CA CYS A 33 -35.03 2.84 12.73
C CYS A 33 -34.19 4.08 12.38
N LYS A 34 -34.46 5.23 13.00
CA LYS A 34 -33.64 6.45 12.85
C LYS A 34 -32.21 6.22 13.30
N GLN A 35 -31.98 5.62 14.48
CA GLN A 35 -30.65 5.29 14.97
C GLN A 35 -29.87 4.40 13.99
N ARG A 36 -30.51 3.35 13.47
CA ARG A 36 -29.89 2.47 12.47
C ARG A 36 -29.54 3.21 11.18
N TYR A 37 -30.43 4.08 10.70
CA TYR A 37 -30.19 4.91 9.53
C TYR A 37 -28.98 5.84 9.75
N THR A 38 -28.90 6.53 10.89
CA THR A 38 -27.77 7.39 11.25
C THR A 38 -26.44 6.63 11.23
N VAL A 39 -26.40 5.43 11.82
CA VAL A 39 -25.21 4.58 11.83
C VAL A 39 -24.78 4.21 10.41
N ILE A 40 -25.72 3.79 9.55
CA ILE A 40 -25.43 3.47 8.14
C ILE A 40 -24.93 4.70 7.39
N TYR A 41 -25.59 5.85 7.56
CA TYR A 41 -25.19 7.11 6.92
C TYR A 41 -23.77 7.52 7.31
N GLN A 42 -23.43 7.44 8.60
CA GLN A 42 -22.08 7.69 9.10
C GLN A 42 -21.05 6.70 8.54
N TYR A 43 -21.40 5.40 8.43
CA TYR A 43 -20.53 4.41 7.79
C TYR A 43 -20.25 4.74 6.32
N LEU A 44 -21.27 5.17 5.57
CA LEU A 44 -21.10 5.59 4.17
C LEU A 44 -20.18 6.81 4.07
N LEU A 45 -20.37 7.82 4.93
CA LEU A 45 -19.48 8.98 5.01
C LEU A 45 -18.04 8.58 5.33
N ARG A 46 -17.84 7.70 6.30
CA ARG A 46 -16.52 7.17 6.67
C ARG A 46 -15.88 6.42 5.52
N THR A 47 -16.64 5.60 4.80
CA THR A 47 -16.18 4.86 3.63
C THR A 47 -15.73 5.81 2.52
N LYS A 48 -16.49 6.88 2.25
CA LYS A 48 -16.09 7.93 1.29
C LYS A 48 -14.76 8.58 1.69
N LYS A 49 -14.61 8.97 2.97
CA LYS A 49 -13.35 9.52 3.49
C LYS A 49 -12.16 8.56 3.36
N ILE A 50 -12.38 7.28 3.64
CA ILE A 50 -11.37 6.22 3.50
C ILE A 50 -10.95 6.05 2.03
N LYS A 51 -11.90 6.08 1.10
CA LYS A 51 -11.64 5.98 -0.35
C LYS A 51 -10.86 7.17 -0.92
N LEU A 52 -11.11 8.38 -0.40
CA LEU A 52 -10.37 9.58 -0.80
C LEU A 52 -8.92 9.57 -0.29
N LYS A 53 -8.66 8.86 0.82
CA LYS A 53 -7.31 8.71 1.36
C LYS A 53 -6.54 7.69 0.52
N GLN A 54 -5.32 8.04 0.11
CA GLN A 54 -4.40 7.06 -0.47
C GLN A 54 -3.94 6.08 0.62
N ILE A 55 -4.49 4.88 0.63
CA ILE A 55 -4.10 3.81 1.55
C ILE A 55 -3.13 2.89 0.81
N LYS A 56 -1.95 2.64 1.39
CA LYS A 56 -1.02 1.65 0.85
C LYS A 56 -1.65 0.27 0.93
N ASN A 57 -1.55 -0.51 -0.13
CA ASN A 57 -2.05 -1.87 -0.15
C ASN A 57 -1.37 -2.69 0.94
N LEU A 58 -2.18 -3.33 1.79
CA LEU A 58 -1.68 -4.28 2.78
C LEU A 58 -1.29 -5.56 2.05
N VAL A 59 0.01 -5.76 1.85
CA VAL A 59 0.55 -6.99 1.28
C VAL A 59 0.84 -8.00 2.39
N THR A 60 0.52 -9.27 2.13
CA THR A 60 0.88 -10.34 3.06
C THR A 60 2.39 -10.58 3.00
N ARG A 61 3.07 -10.40 4.12
CA ARG A 61 4.51 -10.68 4.24
C ARG A 61 4.76 -12.17 4.49
N ASN A 62 5.27 -12.89 3.50
CA ASN A 62 5.58 -14.31 3.64
C ASN A 62 6.98 -14.52 4.24
N LYS A 63 7.05 -14.79 5.55
CA LYS A 63 8.30 -15.01 6.28
C LYS A 63 9.17 -16.13 5.69
N LYS A 64 8.60 -17.15 5.03
CA LYS A 64 9.38 -18.23 4.41
C LYS A 64 10.14 -17.74 3.18
N ILE A 65 9.52 -16.85 2.39
CA ILE A 65 10.14 -16.24 1.21
C ILE A 65 11.23 -15.29 1.68
N ASP A 66 10.95 -14.40 2.64
CA ASP A 66 11.94 -13.45 3.17
C ASP A 66 13.22 -14.15 3.65
N ARG A 67 13.08 -15.24 4.43
CA ARG A 67 14.24 -16.03 4.90
C ARG A 67 15.01 -16.68 3.76
N ARG A 68 14.30 -17.08 2.70
CA ARG A 68 14.91 -17.71 1.52
C ARG A 68 15.65 -16.69 0.67
N GLU A 69 15.05 -15.53 0.43
CA GLU A 69 15.68 -14.42 -0.30
C GLU A 69 16.92 -13.93 0.46
N ALA A 70 16.84 -13.72 1.78
CA ALA A 70 18.00 -13.29 2.59
C ALA A 70 19.18 -14.28 2.50
N LYS A 71 18.91 -15.59 2.58
CA LYS A 71 19.97 -16.61 2.41
C LYS A 71 20.51 -16.67 0.98
N ARG A 72 19.66 -16.43 -0.03
CA ARG A 72 20.12 -16.39 -1.44
C ARG A 72 20.97 -15.16 -1.69
N GLU A 73 20.60 -14.02 -1.13
CA GLU A 73 21.35 -12.77 -1.18
C GLU A 73 22.74 -12.94 -0.53
N GLU A 74 22.82 -13.52 0.67
CA GLU A 74 24.10 -13.80 1.33
C GLU A 74 25.01 -14.70 0.49
N LYS A 75 24.44 -15.76 -0.11
CA LYS A 75 25.20 -16.66 -1.00
C LYS A 75 25.62 -15.96 -2.29
N ALA A 76 24.77 -15.13 -2.87
CA ALA A 76 25.07 -14.37 -4.07
C ALA A 76 26.20 -13.37 -3.81
N LEU A 77 26.16 -12.66 -2.67
CA LEU A 77 27.23 -11.74 -2.27
C LEU A 77 28.58 -12.46 -2.14
N LYS A 78 28.59 -13.60 -1.45
CA LYS A 78 29.79 -14.44 -1.29
C LYS A 78 30.31 -14.97 -2.63
N GLY A 79 29.41 -15.40 -3.52
CA GLY A 79 29.78 -15.92 -4.84
C GLY A 79 30.27 -14.84 -5.81
N ALA A 80 29.69 -13.65 -5.74
CA ALA A 80 30.00 -12.55 -6.65
C ALA A 80 31.41 -11.99 -6.47
N ASN A 81 32.07 -12.16 -5.31
CA ASN A 81 33.43 -11.66 -5.04
C ASN A 81 33.67 -10.26 -5.62
N ILE A 82 32.76 -9.33 -5.30
CA ILE A 82 32.63 -8.04 -5.98
C ILE A 82 33.96 -7.27 -6.00
N GLU A 83 34.72 -7.30 -4.91
CA GLU A 83 36.03 -6.65 -4.79
C GLU A 83 37.02 -7.12 -5.86
N LYS A 84 37.16 -8.44 -6.05
CA LYS A 84 38.08 -9.02 -7.06
C LYS A 84 37.64 -8.71 -8.48
N ILE A 85 36.33 -8.70 -8.73
CA ILE A 85 35.78 -8.32 -10.05
C ILE A 85 36.06 -6.84 -10.33
N ILE A 86 35.89 -5.98 -9.33
CA ILE A 86 36.20 -4.55 -9.44
C ILE A 86 37.69 -4.33 -9.68
N GLU A 87 38.56 -4.98 -8.89
CA GLU A 87 40.01 -4.91 -9.04
C GLU A 87 40.44 -5.32 -10.45
N LYS A 88 39.97 -6.47 -10.93
CA LYS A 88 40.26 -6.94 -12.30
C LYS A 88 39.81 -5.93 -13.36
N LYS A 89 38.61 -5.37 -13.21
CA LYS A 89 38.08 -4.35 -14.15
C LYS A 89 38.89 -3.06 -14.11
N LEU A 90 39.36 -2.64 -12.93
CA LEU A 90 40.22 -1.46 -12.79
C LEU A 90 41.58 -1.69 -13.44
N LEU A 91 42.16 -2.88 -13.27
CA LEU A 91 43.41 -3.26 -13.94
C LEU A 91 43.25 -3.34 -15.47
N GLU A 92 42.15 -3.91 -15.97
CA GLU A 92 41.84 -3.92 -17.41
C GLU A 92 41.73 -2.49 -17.97
N LYS A 93 41.02 -1.60 -17.28
CA LYS A 93 40.95 -0.17 -17.68
C LYS A 93 42.30 0.55 -17.67
N LEU A 94 43.15 0.21 -16.69
CA LEU A 94 44.51 0.74 -16.61
C LEU A 94 45.35 0.25 -17.80
N LYS A 95 45.26 -1.04 -18.14
CA LYS A 95 45.93 -1.64 -19.30
C LYS A 95 45.44 -1.10 -20.64
N ASP A 96 44.15 -0.76 -20.73
CA ASP A 96 43.56 -0.11 -21.90
C ASP A 96 44.02 1.36 -22.08
N GLY A 97 44.86 1.89 -21.18
CA GLY A 97 45.45 3.22 -21.31
C GLY A 97 44.49 4.38 -21.01
N GLN A 98 43.33 4.13 -20.40
CA GLN A 98 42.35 5.19 -20.08
C GLN A 98 42.88 6.27 -19.12
N TYR A 99 44.00 6.02 -18.44
CA TYR A 99 44.57 6.90 -17.41
C TYR A 99 46.00 7.39 -17.71
N ASP A 100 46.55 7.07 -18.89
CA ASP A 100 47.95 7.34 -19.25
C ASP A 100 48.31 8.84 -19.33
N GLU A 101 47.32 9.71 -19.54
CA GLU A 101 47.55 11.17 -19.64
C GLU A 101 47.65 11.88 -18.28
N ILE A 102 47.18 11.25 -17.20
CA ILE A 102 46.95 11.92 -15.90
C ILE A 102 47.94 11.45 -14.83
N TYR A 103 48.51 10.25 -14.95
CA TYR A 103 49.32 9.63 -13.90
C TYR A 103 50.58 8.96 -14.47
N ASN A 104 51.69 9.08 -13.74
CA ASN A 104 52.96 8.45 -14.07
C ASN A 104 53.09 7.13 -13.29
N PHE A 105 52.61 6.02 -13.89
CA PHE A 105 52.68 4.69 -13.28
C PHE A 105 54.01 4.01 -13.62
N ASP A 106 54.56 3.25 -12.66
CA ASP A 106 55.73 2.42 -12.90
C ASP A 106 55.33 1.21 -13.76
N LYS A 107 55.74 1.23 -15.03
CA LYS A 107 55.34 0.22 -16.04
C LYS A 107 55.93 -1.15 -15.76
N ASP A 108 56.98 -1.23 -14.95
CA ASP A 108 57.66 -2.48 -14.62
C ASP A 108 56.98 -3.24 -13.45
N LEU A 109 56.02 -2.61 -12.76
CA LEU A 109 55.32 -3.18 -11.60
C LEU A 109 54.07 -4.02 -11.96
N PHE A 110 53.72 -4.14 -13.25
CA PHE A 110 52.47 -4.75 -13.74
C PHE A 110 52.64 -5.75 -14.89
#